data_AF-A0AA96XB15-F1
#
_entry.id   AF-A0AA96XB15-F1
#
_cell.length_a   1.000
_cell.length_b   1.000
_cell.length_c   1.000
_cell.angle_alpha   90.00
_cell.angle_beta   90.00
_cell.angle_gamma   90.00
#
_symmetry.space_group_name_H-M   'P 1'
#
loop_
_entity.id
_entity.type
_entity.pdbx_description
1 polymer ?
#
loop_
_entity_poly.entity_id
_entity_poly.type
_entity_poly.pdbx_seq_one_letter_code
_entity_poly.pdbx_strand_id
1 'polypeptide(L)'
;MTTSKGTIQGYNGVAAVDRKHQIVVEAQAFGEGQEHHTLKPILDGISCHYQHIGIDEDILAKQVIITADTGFSNDANYSYLRESGINAYIPDNKFRSRDKAFTKQKTKYGKRNQKGRANVQKTIPASEFTFNKKKKTCICPAGKAMLLLKEEHVSEGKKKLLFEGRLTDCRECSLKNQCMRNPESASSRKGHGRQVSLTWTNGRTATDWMKKRVDSIEGKTIYGHRMSVVEPVFGNIGTNKRLNRFSLRGKSKVQGQWQMFCLVHNIEKLMRYGSIH
;
A
#
# COMPACT_ATOMS: atom_id res chain seq x y z
N MET A 1 -6.62 14.56 -0.64
CA MET A 1 -5.51 14.38 0.33
C MET A 1 -5.95 14.84 1.73
N THR A 2 -5.83 13.98 2.75
CA THR A 2 -6.19 14.35 4.13
C THR A 2 -5.05 15.11 4.79
N THR A 3 -5.30 16.36 5.19
CA THR A 3 -4.34 17.20 5.93
C THR A 3 -4.82 17.40 7.36
N SER A 4 -3.96 17.93 8.23
CA SER A 4 -4.33 18.28 9.62
C SER A 4 -5.41 19.37 9.73
N LYS A 5 -5.78 20.01 8.60
CA LYS A 5 -6.82 21.05 8.50
C LYS A 5 -8.07 20.59 7.74
N GLY A 6 -8.20 19.31 7.40
CA GLY A 6 -9.33 18.74 6.65
C GLY A 6 -8.89 17.98 5.39
N THR A 7 -9.86 17.41 4.68
CA THR A 7 -9.63 16.71 3.41
C THR A 7 -9.69 17.72 2.27
N ILE A 8 -8.56 17.98 1.62
CA ILE A 8 -8.53 18.75 0.37
C ILE A 8 -8.90 17.78 -0.75
N GLN A 9 -10.06 17.98 -1.38
CA GLN A 9 -10.39 17.33 -2.64
C GLN A 9 -9.45 17.85 -3.72
N GLY A 10 -8.85 16.94 -4.46
CA GLY A 10 -7.84 17.26 -5.47
C GLY A 10 -7.46 16.01 -6.25
N TYR A 11 -6.67 16.20 -7.30
CA TYR A 11 -6.17 15.11 -8.12
C TYR A 11 -4.72 14.79 -7.75
N ASN A 12 -4.34 13.53 -7.91
CA ASN A 12 -2.96 13.06 -7.87
C ASN A 12 -2.47 12.85 -9.29
N GLY A 13 -1.38 13.53 -9.67
CA GLY A 13 -0.69 13.31 -10.94
C GLY A 13 0.25 12.12 -10.81
N VAL A 14 -0.03 11.06 -11.55
CA VAL A 14 0.81 9.86 -11.65
C VAL A 14 1.53 9.89 -12.99
N ALA A 15 2.82 9.55 -12.99
CA ALA A 15 3.61 9.42 -14.20
C ALA A 15 4.45 8.14 -14.16
N ALA A 16 4.58 7.51 -15.32
CA ALA A 16 5.57 6.47 -15.60
C ALA A 16 6.74 7.09 -16.36
N VAL A 17 7.95 6.78 -15.93
CA VAL A 17 9.18 7.42 -16.40
C VAL A 17 10.16 6.33 -16.83
N ASP A 18 10.75 6.50 -18.01
CA ASP A 18 11.84 5.66 -18.48
C ASP A 18 13.12 5.90 -17.66
N ARG A 19 13.84 4.82 -17.34
CA ARG A 19 15.09 4.88 -16.56
C ARG A 19 16.24 5.54 -17.32
N LYS A 20 16.38 5.28 -18.62
CA LYS A 20 17.60 5.60 -19.38
C LYS A 20 17.71 7.10 -19.65
N HIS A 21 16.63 7.71 -20.08
CA HIS A 21 16.56 9.10 -20.49
C HIS A 21 15.70 9.95 -19.57
N GLN A 22 15.00 9.38 -18.57
CA GLN A 22 14.11 10.10 -17.66
C GLN A 22 12.97 10.81 -18.41
N ILE A 23 12.48 10.20 -19.48
CA ILE A 23 11.35 10.70 -20.26
C ILE A 23 10.06 10.11 -19.68
N VAL A 24 9.03 10.93 -19.56
CA VAL A 24 7.69 10.48 -19.15
C VAL A 24 7.06 9.73 -20.32
N VAL A 25 6.75 8.45 -20.11
CA VAL A 25 6.12 7.58 -21.12
C VAL A 25 4.61 7.47 -20.93
N GLU A 26 4.12 7.72 -19.71
CA GLU A 26 2.68 7.78 -19.44
C GLU A 26 2.38 8.74 -18.29
N ALA A 27 1.26 9.45 -18.35
CA ALA A 27 0.85 10.43 -17.35
C ALA A 27 -0.67 10.55 -17.20
N GLN A 28 -1.19 10.28 -16.00
CA GLN A 28 -2.62 10.38 -15.68
C GLN A 28 -2.90 11.07 -14.34
N ALA A 29 -4.02 11.77 -14.26
CA ALA A 29 -4.52 12.46 -13.08
C ALA A 29 -5.73 11.74 -12.49
N PHE A 30 -5.65 11.38 -11.21
CA PHE A 30 -6.68 10.61 -10.50
C PHE A 30 -7.32 11.42 -9.39
N GLY A 31 -8.64 11.45 -9.33
CA GLY A 31 -9.43 12.27 -8.38
C GLY A 31 -9.61 11.64 -7.01
N GLU A 32 -8.75 10.71 -6.63
CA GLU A 32 -8.92 9.86 -5.44
C GLU A 32 -7.65 9.86 -4.59
N GLY A 33 -7.82 9.82 -3.26
CA GLY A 33 -6.70 9.92 -2.32
C GLY A 33 -5.85 8.65 -2.18
N GLN A 34 -6.35 7.49 -2.61
CA GLN A 34 -5.63 6.21 -2.56
C GLN A 34 -5.12 5.85 -3.95
N GLU A 35 -3.81 5.68 -4.13
CA GLU A 35 -3.19 5.37 -5.44
C GLU A 35 -3.29 3.88 -5.82
N HIS A 36 -3.96 3.07 -5.00
CA HIS A 36 -4.07 1.64 -5.21
C HIS A 36 -4.76 1.26 -6.53
N HIS A 37 -5.76 2.02 -6.97
CA HIS A 37 -6.51 1.74 -8.20
C HIS A 37 -5.82 2.27 -9.47
N THR A 38 -4.72 3.01 -9.34
CA THR A 38 -4.12 3.74 -10.46
C THR A 38 -3.05 2.96 -11.21
N LEU A 39 -2.53 1.86 -10.63
CA LEU A 39 -1.46 1.06 -11.25
C LEU A 39 -1.89 0.48 -12.60
N LYS A 40 -3.02 -0.22 -12.61
CA LYS A 40 -3.53 -0.88 -13.82
C LYS A 40 -3.82 0.13 -14.94
N PRO A 41 -4.55 1.24 -14.72
CA PRO A 41 -4.75 2.27 -15.73
C PRO A 41 -3.45 2.83 -16.33
N ILE A 42 -2.39 2.98 -15.53
CA ILE A 42 -1.09 3.44 -16.02
C ILE A 42 -0.42 2.37 -16.90
N LEU A 43 -0.45 1.10 -16.48
CA LEU A 43 0.12 0.00 -17.27
C LEU A 43 -0.63 -0.20 -18.59
N ASP A 44 -1.96 -0.16 -18.56
CA ASP A 44 -2.80 -0.22 -19.74
C ASP A 44 -2.52 0.97 -20.67
N GLY A 45 -2.32 2.18 -20.11
CA GLY A 45 -1.93 3.38 -20.86
C GLY A 45 -0.58 3.25 -21.55
N ILE A 46 0.43 2.69 -20.86
CA ILE A 46 1.75 2.40 -21.46
C ILE A 46 1.59 1.45 -22.66
N SER A 47 0.89 0.31 -22.48
CA SER A 47 0.68 -0.64 -23.58
C SER A 47 -0.05 0.02 -24.76
N CYS A 48 -1.12 0.76 -24.49
CA CYS A 48 -1.88 1.47 -25.51
C CYS A 48 -1.01 2.48 -26.30
N HIS A 49 -0.16 3.25 -25.61
CA HIS A 49 0.72 4.21 -26.27
C HIS A 49 1.77 3.54 -27.16
N TYR A 50 2.40 2.47 -26.69
CA TYR A 50 3.41 1.75 -27.47
C TYR A 50 2.80 1.08 -28.71
N GLN A 51 1.59 0.52 -28.57
CA GLN A 51 0.82 -0.04 -29.68
C GLN A 51 0.44 1.04 -30.68
N HIS A 52 -0.12 2.16 -30.21
CA HIS A 52 -0.61 3.23 -31.06
C HIS A 52 0.49 3.91 -31.88
N ILE A 53 1.68 4.08 -31.30
CA ILE A 53 2.84 4.67 -31.99
C ILE A 53 3.53 3.63 -32.91
N GLY A 54 3.20 2.35 -32.80
CA GLY A 54 3.79 1.28 -33.60
C GLY A 54 5.21 0.89 -33.17
N ILE A 55 5.58 1.17 -31.91
CA ILE A 55 6.89 0.79 -31.35
C ILE A 55 6.87 -0.66 -30.88
N ASP A 56 5.78 -1.08 -30.25
CA ASP A 56 5.65 -2.41 -29.66
C ASP A 56 4.18 -2.81 -29.50
N GLU A 57 3.84 -4.06 -29.82
CA GLU A 57 2.49 -4.58 -29.61
C GLU A 57 2.24 -5.00 -28.16
N ASP A 58 3.26 -5.47 -27.43
CA ASP A 58 3.13 -5.84 -26.02
C ASP A 58 4.47 -5.68 -25.28
N ILE A 59 4.76 -4.42 -24.94
CA ILE A 59 5.96 -4.06 -24.20
C ILE A 59 6.02 -4.72 -22.81
N LEU A 60 4.87 -5.03 -22.20
CA LEU A 60 4.80 -5.63 -20.86
C LEU A 60 5.15 -7.11 -20.91
N ALA A 61 4.77 -7.83 -21.97
CA ALA A 61 5.16 -9.22 -22.19
C ALA A 61 6.68 -9.39 -22.34
N LYS A 62 7.40 -8.36 -22.79
CA LYS A 62 8.88 -8.35 -22.92
C LYS A 62 9.63 -8.29 -21.58
N GLN A 63 8.95 -8.49 -20.46
CA GLN A 63 9.55 -8.53 -19.11
C GLN A 63 10.27 -7.25 -18.70
N VAL A 64 9.80 -6.09 -19.19
CA VAL A 64 10.28 -4.77 -18.75
C VAL A 64 10.12 -4.61 -17.24
N ILE A 65 11.16 -4.07 -16.60
CA ILE A 65 11.18 -3.91 -15.15
C ILE A 65 10.35 -2.69 -14.76
N ILE A 66 9.28 -2.93 -14.01
CA ILE A 66 8.40 -1.88 -13.49
C ILE A 66 8.66 -1.68 -12.00
N THR A 67 8.96 -0.45 -11.58
CA THR A 67 9.08 -0.09 -10.17
C THR A 67 8.03 0.95 -9.80
N ALA A 68 7.35 0.77 -8.66
CA ALA A 68 6.37 1.75 -8.17
C ALA A 68 6.53 1.99 -6.66
N ASP A 69 5.95 3.09 -6.19
CA ASP A 69 5.99 3.46 -4.77
C ASP A 69 5.18 2.52 -3.88
N THR A 70 5.43 2.59 -2.57
CA THR A 70 4.62 1.86 -1.58
C THR A 70 3.14 2.29 -1.60
N GLY A 71 2.82 3.45 -2.19
CA GLY A 71 1.44 3.90 -2.46
C GLY A 71 0.64 2.95 -3.35
N PHE A 72 1.31 2.13 -4.17
CA PHE A 72 0.68 1.13 -5.05
C PHE A 72 0.56 -0.26 -4.42
N SER A 73 1.05 -0.45 -3.19
CA SER A 73 1.05 -1.74 -2.48
C SER A 73 -0.36 -2.14 -2.01
N ASN A 74 -0.98 -3.09 -2.71
CA ASN A 74 -2.15 -3.81 -2.22
C ASN A 74 -2.23 -5.22 -2.83
N ASP A 75 -3.03 -6.09 -2.21
CA ASP A 75 -3.13 -7.50 -2.61
C ASP A 75 -3.69 -7.68 -4.02
N ALA A 76 -4.65 -6.84 -4.45
CA ALA A 76 -5.26 -6.92 -5.77
C ALA A 76 -4.26 -6.56 -6.89
N ASN A 77 -3.46 -5.51 -6.71
CA ASN A 77 -2.38 -5.14 -7.62
C ASN A 77 -1.32 -6.24 -7.71
N TYR A 78 -0.96 -6.85 -6.58
CA TYR A 78 0.01 -7.94 -6.59
C TYR A 78 -0.54 -9.18 -7.30
N SER A 79 -1.82 -9.52 -7.11
CA SER A 79 -2.46 -10.61 -7.84
C SER A 79 -2.47 -10.33 -9.34
N TYR A 80 -2.89 -9.13 -9.76
CA TYR A 80 -2.88 -8.71 -11.15
C TYR A 80 -1.47 -8.81 -11.78
N LEU A 81 -0.43 -8.26 -11.12
CA LEU A 81 0.94 -8.33 -11.62
C LEU A 81 1.44 -9.78 -11.76
N ARG A 82 1.10 -10.64 -10.79
CA ARG A 82 1.48 -12.04 -10.79
C ARG A 82 0.77 -12.82 -11.89
N GLU A 83 -0.54 -12.63 -12.05
CA GLU A 83 -1.38 -13.32 -13.02
C GLU A 83 -1.10 -12.87 -14.46
N SER A 84 -0.82 -11.58 -14.66
CA SER A 84 -0.42 -11.02 -15.95
C SER A 84 1.07 -11.23 -16.28
N GLY A 85 1.84 -11.89 -15.41
CA GLY A 85 3.26 -12.18 -15.66
C GLY A 85 4.15 -10.93 -15.77
N ILE A 86 3.74 -9.82 -15.16
CA ILE A 86 4.44 -8.53 -15.27
C ILE A 86 5.62 -8.49 -14.31
N ASN A 87 6.80 -8.14 -14.83
CA ASN A 87 8.03 -8.02 -14.05
C ASN A 87 8.07 -6.74 -13.22
N ALA A 88 7.41 -6.74 -12.06
CA ALA A 88 7.30 -5.57 -11.19
C ALA A 88 7.95 -5.75 -9.81
N TYR A 89 8.40 -4.63 -9.24
CA TYR A 89 8.96 -4.49 -7.90
C TYR A 89 8.29 -3.32 -7.17
N ILE A 90 7.34 -3.64 -6.30
CA ILE A 90 6.53 -2.66 -5.55
C ILE A 90 6.55 -3.03 -4.05
N PRO A 91 7.34 -2.35 -3.22
CA PRO A 91 7.46 -2.66 -1.80
C PRO A 91 6.17 -2.40 -1.03
N ASP A 92 5.95 -3.16 0.05
CA ASP A 92 4.92 -2.85 1.03
C ASP A 92 5.37 -1.73 1.99
N ASN A 93 4.42 -1.20 2.76
CA ASN A 93 4.69 -0.15 3.76
C ASN A 93 5.66 -0.57 4.88
N LYS A 94 5.97 -1.86 5.01
CA LYS A 94 6.88 -2.41 6.01
C LYS A 94 8.29 -2.68 5.47
N PHE A 95 8.52 -2.49 4.16
CA PHE A 95 9.81 -2.71 3.51
C PHE A 95 10.97 -2.05 4.25
N ARG A 96 10.88 -0.74 4.50
CA ARG A 96 11.92 0.02 5.24
C ARG A 96 12.16 -0.49 6.66
N SER A 97 11.16 -1.12 7.29
CA SER A 97 11.34 -1.68 8.65
C SER A 97 12.00 -3.05 8.66
N ARG A 98 11.95 -3.79 7.55
CA ARG A 98 12.60 -5.10 7.41
C ARG A 98 14.06 -4.99 7.00
N ASP A 99 14.44 -3.90 6.36
CA ASP A 99 15.78 -3.72 5.85
C ASP A 99 16.74 -3.09 6.88
N LYS A 100 17.83 -3.80 7.17
CA LYS A 100 18.83 -3.43 8.18
C LYS A 100 19.46 -2.07 7.88
N ALA A 101 19.62 -1.72 6.60
CA ALA A 101 20.17 -0.44 6.15
C ALA A 101 19.39 0.78 6.71
N PHE A 102 18.09 0.62 6.97
CA PHE A 102 17.21 1.70 7.42
C PHE A 102 17.00 1.73 8.95
N THR A 103 17.64 0.84 9.69
CA THR A 103 17.44 0.72 11.16
C THR A 103 17.82 2.00 11.90
N LYS A 104 18.83 2.73 11.39
CA LYS A 104 19.27 4.03 11.93
C LYS A 104 18.52 5.24 11.36
N GLN A 105 17.63 5.09 10.36
CA GLN A 105 16.98 6.25 9.73
C GLN A 105 15.93 6.92 10.64
N LYS A 106 15.33 6.16 11.57
CA LYS A 106 14.32 6.66 12.51
C LYS A 106 14.85 7.65 13.54
N THR A 107 16.17 7.75 13.75
CA THR A 107 16.75 8.72 14.69
C THR A 107 16.86 10.13 14.09
N LYS A 108 16.84 10.27 12.76
CA LYS A 108 17.08 11.55 12.07
C LYS A 108 15.84 12.43 11.90
N TYR A 109 14.64 11.85 11.95
CA TYR A 109 13.38 12.59 11.84
C TYR A 109 12.55 12.39 13.12
N GLY A 110 12.27 13.49 13.82
CA GLY A 110 11.41 13.48 15.00
C GLY A 110 10.06 12.81 14.69
N LYS A 111 9.53 12.05 15.66
CA LYS A 111 8.21 11.42 15.52
C LYS A 111 7.20 12.52 15.18
N ARG A 112 6.54 12.40 14.03
CA ARG A 112 5.44 13.30 13.64
C ARG A 112 4.43 13.28 14.78
N ASN A 113 4.16 14.44 15.40
CA ASN A 113 3.14 14.60 16.45
C ASN A 113 1.77 14.25 15.87
N GLN A 114 1.43 12.97 15.88
CA GLN A 114 0.06 12.53 15.67
C GLN A 114 -0.70 12.98 16.91
N LYS A 115 -1.57 14.00 16.76
CA LYS A 115 -2.56 14.34 17.79
C LYS A 115 -3.21 13.02 18.23
N GLY A 116 -3.00 12.65 19.49
CA GLY A 116 -3.46 11.37 20.02
C GLY A 116 -4.94 11.22 19.71
N ARG A 117 -5.33 10.10 19.08
CA ARG A 117 -6.75 9.75 19.00
C ARG A 117 -7.27 9.70 20.44
N ALA A 118 -8.41 10.34 20.69
CA ALA A 118 -9.04 10.45 21.99
C ALA A 118 -9.01 9.11 22.75
N ASN A 119 -8.69 9.15 24.05
CA ASN A 119 -8.63 8.07 25.04
C ASN A 119 -9.35 6.77 24.62
N VAL A 120 -8.70 5.94 23.81
CA VAL A 120 -9.18 4.57 23.57
C VAL A 120 -8.75 3.75 24.76
N GLN A 121 -9.71 3.29 25.56
CA GLN A 121 -9.45 2.40 26.70
C GLN A 121 -8.56 1.24 26.27
N LYS A 122 -7.39 1.14 26.90
CA LYS A 122 -6.34 0.20 26.52
C LYS A 122 -6.74 -1.21 26.97
N THR A 123 -7.40 -1.94 26.08
CA THR A 123 -7.76 -3.35 26.35
C THR A 123 -6.59 -4.28 26.10
N ILE A 124 -6.58 -5.43 26.79
CA ILE A 124 -5.58 -6.49 26.58
C ILE A 124 -5.44 -6.83 25.08
N PRO A 125 -4.25 -6.69 24.48
CA PRO A 125 -4.05 -6.91 23.04
C PRO A 125 -4.23 -8.39 22.66
N ALA A 126 -4.57 -8.65 21.40
CA ALA A 126 -4.70 -10.01 20.88
C ALA A 126 -3.39 -10.83 20.99
N SER A 127 -2.23 -10.18 21.12
CA SER A 127 -0.94 -10.85 21.30
C SER A 127 -0.81 -11.62 22.62
N GLU A 128 -1.59 -11.27 23.65
CA GLU A 128 -1.60 -11.99 24.93
C GLU A 128 -2.50 -13.24 24.92
N PHE A 129 -3.24 -13.47 23.83
CA PHE A 129 -4.08 -14.65 23.66
C PHE A 129 -3.26 -15.78 23.05
N THR A 130 -3.43 -16.99 23.58
CA THR A 130 -2.71 -18.17 23.10
C THR A 130 -3.51 -18.85 22.01
N PHE A 131 -3.01 -18.83 20.79
CA PHE A 131 -3.68 -19.44 19.63
C PHE A 131 -2.99 -20.72 19.16
N ASN A 132 -3.77 -21.77 18.92
CA ASN A 132 -3.32 -22.96 18.21
C ASN A 132 -3.92 -23.00 16.80
N LYS A 133 -3.08 -22.73 15.79
CA LYS A 133 -3.48 -22.69 14.37
C LYS A 133 -3.97 -24.05 13.85
N LYS A 134 -3.37 -25.16 14.29
CA LYS A 134 -3.69 -26.52 13.82
C LYS A 134 -5.02 -26.99 14.40
N LYS A 135 -5.20 -26.81 15.71
CA LYS A 135 -6.41 -27.22 16.42
C LYS A 135 -7.55 -26.19 16.33
N LYS A 136 -7.29 -25.01 15.73
CA LYS A 136 -8.21 -23.87 15.67
C LYS A 136 -8.78 -23.51 17.05
N THR A 137 -7.93 -23.53 18.07
CA THR A 137 -8.32 -23.17 19.44
C THR A 137 -7.65 -21.87 19.87
N CYS A 138 -8.32 -21.16 20.78
CA CYS A 138 -7.81 -19.94 21.39
C CYS A 138 -8.06 -19.99 22.89
N ILE A 139 -7.05 -19.62 23.68
CA ILE A 139 -7.12 -19.51 25.14
C ILE A 139 -6.88 -18.05 25.50
N CYS A 140 -7.76 -17.47 26.31
CA CYS A 140 -7.62 -16.10 26.77
C CYS A 140 -6.58 -15.98 27.90
N PRO A 141 -6.11 -14.75 28.22
CA PRO A 141 -5.16 -14.52 29.31
C PRO A 141 -5.63 -15.03 30.68
N ALA A 142 -6.95 -15.15 30.90
CA ALA A 142 -7.53 -15.74 32.10
C ALA A 142 -7.58 -17.29 32.08
N GLY A 143 -6.95 -17.94 31.09
CA GLY A 143 -6.88 -19.39 30.96
C GLY A 143 -8.15 -20.07 30.41
N LYS A 144 -9.19 -19.31 30.04
CA LYS A 144 -10.46 -19.85 29.52
C LYS A 144 -10.42 -20.08 28.01
N ALA A 145 -11.02 -21.18 27.56
CA ALA A 145 -11.15 -21.50 26.14
C ALA A 145 -12.20 -20.61 25.46
N MET A 146 -11.88 -20.12 24.26
CA MET A 146 -12.77 -19.29 23.45
C MET A 146 -13.46 -20.12 22.36
N LEU A 147 -14.66 -19.69 21.98
CA LEU A 147 -15.45 -20.28 20.90
C LEU A 147 -14.96 -19.76 19.55
N LEU A 148 -14.80 -20.64 18.57
CA LEU A 148 -14.57 -20.23 17.19
C LEU A 148 -15.89 -19.75 16.60
N LEU A 149 -15.99 -18.45 16.29
CA LEU A 149 -17.20 -17.84 15.74
C LEU A 149 -17.22 -17.97 14.22
N LYS A 150 -16.09 -17.69 13.56
CA LYS A 150 -16.00 -17.67 12.10
C LYS A 150 -14.61 -18.01 11.60
N GLU A 151 -14.55 -18.77 10.51
CA GLU A 151 -13.37 -18.90 9.66
C GLU A 151 -13.60 -18.12 8.37
N GLU A 152 -12.73 -17.16 8.09
CA GLU A 152 -12.76 -16.35 6.88
C GLU A 152 -11.51 -16.63 6.04
N HIS A 153 -11.74 -16.96 4.78
CA HIS A 153 -10.71 -16.90 3.76
C HIS A 153 -10.65 -15.46 3.24
N VAL A 154 -9.60 -14.73 3.63
CA VAL A 154 -9.47 -13.30 3.31
C VAL A 154 -8.98 -13.10 1.88
N SER A 155 -7.96 -13.87 1.50
CA SER A 155 -7.44 -13.95 0.13
C SER A 155 -6.69 -15.27 -0.03
N GLU A 156 -6.21 -15.56 -1.24
CA GLU A 156 -5.48 -16.77 -1.54
C GLU A 156 -4.30 -16.96 -0.55
N GLY A 157 -4.36 -18.00 0.27
CA GLY A 157 -3.33 -18.29 1.27
C GLY A 157 -3.39 -17.47 2.57
N LYS A 158 -4.35 -16.55 2.71
CA LYS A 158 -4.57 -15.76 3.93
C LYS A 158 -5.86 -16.19 4.64
N LYS A 159 -5.71 -16.73 5.84
CA LYS A 159 -6.83 -17.17 6.68
C LYS A 159 -6.97 -16.28 7.91
N LYS A 160 -8.21 -16.04 8.31
CA LYS A 160 -8.56 -15.33 9.54
C LYS A 160 -9.54 -16.16 10.34
N LEU A 161 -9.21 -16.45 11.58
CA LEU A 161 -10.12 -17.04 12.55
C LEU A 161 -10.57 -15.96 13.51
N LEU A 162 -11.88 -15.89 13.75
CA LEU A 162 -12.50 -15.03 14.74
C LEU A 162 -12.97 -15.87 15.91
N PHE A 163 -12.51 -15.53 17.11
CA PHE A 163 -12.87 -16.19 18.35
C PHE A 163 -13.66 -15.24 19.25
N GLU A 164 -14.60 -15.80 19.99
CA GLU A 164 -15.41 -15.11 20.98
C GLU A 164 -15.36 -15.83 22.34
N GLY A 165 -15.16 -15.07 23.41
CA GLY A 165 -15.23 -15.61 24.77
C GLY A 165 -16.66 -15.97 25.14
N ARG A 166 -16.85 -17.03 25.92
CA ARG A 166 -18.19 -17.37 26.43
C ARG A 166 -18.68 -16.27 27.37
N LEU A 167 -19.96 -15.90 27.27
CA LEU A 167 -20.55 -14.87 28.11
C LEU A 167 -20.47 -15.22 29.60
N THR A 168 -20.68 -16.48 29.96
CA THR A 168 -20.58 -16.98 31.35
C THR A 168 -19.17 -16.76 31.91
N ASP A 169 -18.15 -17.22 31.19
CA ASP A 169 -16.75 -17.03 31.58
C ASP A 169 -16.35 -15.55 31.61
N CYS A 170 -16.83 -14.74 30.66
CA CYS A 170 -16.49 -13.30 30.62
C CYS A 170 -17.22 -12.49 31.70
N ARG A 171 -18.41 -12.91 32.12
CA ARG A 171 -19.23 -12.22 33.12
C ARG A 171 -18.59 -12.24 34.51
N GLU A 172 -18.00 -13.38 34.88
CA GLU A 172 -17.38 -13.65 36.17
C GLU A 172 -15.85 -13.46 36.16
N CYS A 173 -15.28 -13.02 35.04
CA CYS A 173 -13.84 -12.86 34.90
C CYS A 173 -13.31 -11.64 35.66
N SER A 174 -12.26 -11.83 36.46
CA SER A 174 -11.55 -10.74 37.16
C SER A 174 -10.94 -9.71 36.19
N LEU A 175 -10.55 -10.13 34.99
CA LEU A 175 -9.97 -9.27 33.96
C LEU A 175 -11.02 -8.56 33.08
N LYS A 176 -12.32 -8.70 33.36
CA LYS A 176 -13.42 -8.20 32.52
C LYS A 176 -13.26 -6.72 32.13
N ASN A 177 -12.98 -5.84 33.10
CA ASN A 177 -12.86 -4.40 32.89
C ASN A 177 -11.60 -3.97 32.11
N GLN A 178 -10.57 -4.81 32.09
CA GLN A 178 -9.32 -4.58 31.34
C GLN A 178 -9.34 -5.28 29.97
N CYS A 179 -10.10 -6.36 29.84
CA CYS A 179 -10.16 -7.18 28.63
C CYS A 179 -11.23 -6.66 27.66
N MET A 180 -12.41 -6.28 28.13
CA MET A 180 -13.54 -5.87 27.29
C MET A 180 -13.55 -4.35 27.08
N ARG A 181 -13.88 -3.91 25.86
CA ARG A 181 -14.14 -2.47 25.60
C ARG A 181 -15.45 -2.00 26.23
N ASN A 182 -16.44 -2.89 26.26
CA ASN A 182 -17.71 -2.66 26.94
C ASN A 182 -17.99 -3.87 27.87
N PRO A 183 -17.63 -3.81 29.16
CA PRO A 183 -17.86 -4.87 30.13
C PRO A 183 -19.33 -5.29 30.28
N GLU A 184 -20.28 -4.37 30.11
CA GLU A 184 -21.71 -4.66 30.28
C GLU A 184 -22.25 -5.61 29.21
N SER A 185 -21.56 -5.72 28.07
CA SER A 185 -21.91 -6.66 27.01
C SER A 185 -21.93 -8.11 27.51
N ALA A 186 -21.07 -8.50 28.45
CA ALA A 186 -21.10 -9.86 29.01
C ALA A 186 -22.33 -10.16 29.87
N SER A 187 -23.02 -9.12 30.34
CA SER A 187 -24.20 -9.23 31.20
C SER A 187 -25.52 -9.26 30.41
N SER A 188 -25.52 -8.84 29.14
CA SER A 188 -26.71 -8.84 28.28
C SER A 188 -26.93 -10.17 27.58
N ARG A 189 -28.20 -10.58 27.43
CA ARG A 189 -28.59 -11.81 26.69
C ARG A 189 -28.24 -11.76 25.19
N LYS A 190 -28.17 -10.57 24.61
CA LYS A 190 -27.75 -10.33 23.21
C LYS A 190 -26.34 -9.77 23.10
N GLY A 191 -25.59 -9.74 24.21
CA GLY A 191 -24.24 -9.20 24.21
C GLY A 191 -23.21 -10.18 23.68
N HIS A 192 -21.98 -9.70 23.56
CA HIS A 192 -20.85 -10.47 23.03
C HIS A 192 -19.74 -10.56 24.06
N GLY A 193 -19.06 -11.70 24.08
CA GLY A 193 -17.83 -11.85 24.85
C GLY A 193 -16.68 -11.06 24.23
N ARG A 194 -15.48 -11.20 24.82
CA ARG A 194 -14.27 -10.68 24.18
C ARG A 194 -14.09 -11.33 22.82
N GLN A 195 -14.01 -10.52 21.77
CA GLN A 195 -13.70 -10.99 20.42
C GLN A 195 -12.24 -10.72 20.08
N VAL A 196 -11.55 -11.74 19.58
CA VAL A 196 -10.17 -11.65 19.08
C VAL A 196 -10.07 -12.37 17.76
N SER A 197 -9.22 -11.87 16.86
CA SER A 197 -8.98 -12.54 15.58
C SER A 197 -7.51 -12.86 15.40
N LEU A 198 -7.25 -14.04 14.85
CA LEU A 198 -5.93 -14.45 14.40
C LEU A 198 -5.94 -14.50 12.89
N THR A 199 -5.12 -13.66 12.25
CA THR A 199 -4.87 -13.73 10.82
C THR A 199 -3.49 -14.32 10.59
N TRP A 200 -3.37 -15.32 9.73
CA TRP A 200 -2.07 -15.81 9.28
C TRP A 200 -2.07 -16.10 7.78
N THR A 201 -0.86 -16.08 7.21
CA THR A 201 -0.59 -16.45 5.82
C THR A 201 0.12 -17.80 5.79
N ASN A 202 -0.12 -18.59 4.75
CA ASN A 202 0.66 -19.78 4.41
C ASN A 202 1.88 -19.46 3.51
N GLY A 203 2.17 -18.18 3.28
CA GLY A 203 3.29 -17.73 2.46
C GLY A 203 3.06 -17.79 0.94
N ARG A 204 1.83 -18.09 0.50
CA ARG A 204 1.42 -18.16 -0.91
C ARG A 204 0.58 -16.96 -1.37
N THR A 205 0.41 -15.95 -0.53
CA THR A 205 -0.34 -14.74 -0.90
C THR A 205 0.41 -13.95 -1.98
N ALA A 206 -0.32 -13.19 -2.79
CA ALA A 206 0.28 -12.28 -3.77
C ALA A 206 1.20 -11.24 -3.07
N THR A 207 0.80 -10.77 -1.89
CA THR A 207 1.65 -9.95 -1.03
C THR A 207 2.98 -10.63 -0.67
N ASP A 208 2.97 -11.91 -0.30
CA ASP A 208 4.20 -12.63 0.05
C ASP A 208 5.07 -12.93 -1.17
N TRP A 209 4.46 -13.14 -2.34
CA TRP A 209 5.16 -13.20 -3.63
C TRP A 209 5.94 -11.91 -3.91
N MET A 210 5.29 -10.75 -3.81
CA MET A 210 5.96 -9.46 -4.04
C MET A 210 7.04 -9.18 -3.00
N LYS A 211 6.79 -9.50 -1.72
CA LYS A 211 7.81 -9.36 -0.66
C LYS A 211 9.07 -10.16 -0.98
N LYS A 212 8.94 -11.41 -1.44
CA LYS A 212 10.11 -12.23 -1.81
C LYS A 212 10.91 -11.61 -2.95
N ARG A 213 10.23 -11.07 -3.96
CA ARG A 213 10.89 -10.36 -5.08
C ARG A 213 11.64 -9.13 -4.61
N VAL A 214 10.98 -8.24 -3.88
CA VAL A 214 11.54 -6.96 -3.45
C VAL A 214 12.61 -7.11 -2.37
N ASP A 215 12.45 -8.05 -1.43
CA ASP A 215 13.40 -8.24 -0.33
C ASP A 215 14.68 -9.02 -0.79
N SER A 216 14.70 -9.55 -2.02
CA SER A 216 15.89 -10.17 -2.62
C SER A 216 17.02 -9.15 -2.88
N ILE A 217 18.26 -9.61 -3.03
CA ILE A 217 19.42 -8.74 -3.31
C ILE A 217 19.20 -7.96 -4.62
N GLU A 218 18.74 -8.65 -5.65
CA GLU A 218 18.42 -8.08 -6.95
C GLU A 218 17.27 -7.07 -6.84
N GLY A 219 16.16 -7.44 -6.20
CA GLY A 219 14.99 -6.58 -6.03
C GLY A 219 15.29 -5.30 -5.25
N LYS A 220 16.13 -5.38 -4.21
CA LYS A 220 16.61 -4.21 -3.47
C LYS A 220 17.46 -3.28 -4.34
N THR A 221 18.30 -3.86 -5.20
CA THR A 221 19.15 -3.09 -6.12
C THR A 221 18.29 -2.37 -7.16
N ILE A 222 17.38 -3.10 -7.81
CA ILE A 222 16.42 -2.56 -8.78
C ILE A 222 15.59 -1.44 -8.16
N TYR A 223 14.96 -1.69 -7.00
CA TYR A 223 14.12 -0.70 -6.33
C TYR A 223 14.92 0.51 -5.84
N GLY A 224 16.17 0.31 -5.41
CA GLY A 224 17.06 1.40 -4.97
C GLY A 224 17.28 2.46 -6.05
N HIS A 225 17.29 2.07 -7.33
CA HIS A 225 17.44 3.01 -8.44
C HIS A 225 16.18 3.84 -8.72
N ARG A 226 15.00 3.44 -8.23
CA ARG A 226 13.74 4.13 -8.52
C ARG A 226 13.79 5.62 -8.21
N MET A 227 14.36 6.00 -7.06
CA MET A 227 14.46 7.41 -6.65
C MET A 227 15.18 8.25 -7.71
N SER A 228 16.32 7.76 -8.22
CA SER A 228 17.11 8.45 -9.25
C SER A 228 16.40 8.57 -10.61
N VAL A 229 15.38 7.74 -10.87
CA VAL A 229 14.61 7.80 -12.12
C VAL A 229 13.53 8.87 -12.04
N VAL A 230 12.68 8.80 -11.02
CA VAL A 230 11.42 9.57 -10.97
C VAL A 230 11.55 10.91 -10.26
N GLU A 231 12.41 11.02 -9.23
CA GLU A 231 12.53 12.25 -8.44
C GLU A 231 13.03 13.45 -9.26
N PRO A 232 13.98 13.31 -10.21
CA PRO A 232 14.39 14.43 -11.06
C PRO A 232 13.25 14.96 -11.95
N VAL A 233 12.35 14.09 -12.40
CA VAL A 233 11.19 14.48 -13.20
C VAL A 233 10.22 15.32 -12.37
N PHE A 234 9.81 14.81 -11.21
CA PHE A 234 8.94 15.55 -10.29
C PHE A 234 9.62 16.80 -9.72
N GLY A 235 10.94 16.77 -9.52
CA GLY A 235 11.73 17.94 -9.13
C GLY A 235 11.69 19.03 -10.19
N ASN A 236 11.86 18.67 -11.48
CA ASN A 236 11.74 19.64 -12.56
C ASN A 236 10.31 20.22 -12.64
N ILE A 237 9.29 19.36 -12.68
CA ILE A 237 7.89 19.80 -12.83
C ILE A 237 7.41 20.61 -11.62
N GLY A 238 7.65 20.10 -10.40
CA GLY A 238 7.18 20.71 -9.17
C GLY A 238 7.96 21.95 -8.77
N THR A 239 9.30 21.90 -8.81
CA THR A 239 10.17 22.99 -8.31
C THR A 239 10.51 23.99 -9.42
N ASN A 240 11.04 23.52 -10.55
CA ASN A 240 11.50 24.43 -11.62
C ASN A 240 10.33 25.00 -12.43
N LYS A 241 9.33 24.18 -12.76
CA LYS A 241 8.11 24.63 -13.47
C LYS A 241 6.99 25.09 -12.54
N ARG A 242 7.18 24.97 -11.22
CA ARG A 242 6.29 25.49 -10.17
C ARG A 242 4.88 24.87 -10.20
N LEU A 243 4.69 23.68 -10.79
CA LEU A 243 3.42 22.95 -10.71
C LEU A 243 3.35 22.15 -9.39
N ASN A 244 3.23 22.86 -8.27
CA ASN A 244 3.10 22.26 -6.95
C ASN A 244 1.65 21.93 -6.57
N ARG A 245 0.68 22.44 -7.35
CA ARG A 245 -0.75 22.14 -7.24
C ARG A 245 -1.40 22.30 -8.61
N PHE A 246 -2.45 21.52 -8.88
CA PHE A 246 -3.28 21.76 -10.04
C PHE A 246 -4.07 23.07 -9.88
N SER A 247 -4.11 23.88 -10.92
CA SER A 247 -4.82 25.17 -10.93
C SER A 247 -6.19 25.09 -11.61
N LEU A 248 -6.48 23.99 -12.30
CA LEU A 248 -7.73 23.78 -13.01
C LEU A 248 -8.71 22.92 -12.20
N ARG A 249 -10.00 23.02 -12.54
CA ARG A 249 -11.07 22.20 -11.97
C ARG A 249 -11.65 21.26 -13.03
N GLY A 250 -12.00 20.05 -12.62
CA GLY A 250 -12.54 19.00 -13.47
C GLY A 250 -11.46 18.10 -14.07
N LYS A 251 -11.76 16.80 -14.13
CA LYS A 251 -10.79 15.74 -14.49
C LYS A 251 -10.10 16.02 -15.81
N SER A 252 -10.85 16.34 -16.87
CA SER A 252 -10.28 16.55 -18.21
C SER A 252 -9.30 17.73 -18.26
N LYS A 253 -9.63 18.83 -17.58
CA LYS A 253 -8.73 20.00 -17.52
C LYS A 253 -7.47 19.70 -16.73
N VAL A 254 -7.62 19.02 -15.59
CA VAL A 254 -6.48 18.64 -14.75
C VAL A 254 -5.57 17.61 -15.44
N GLN A 255 -6.17 16.64 -16.14
CA GLN A 255 -5.45 15.68 -16.99
C GLN A 255 -4.63 16.42 -18.05
N GLY A 256 -5.25 17.35 -18.79
CA GLY A 256 -4.56 18.15 -19.79
C GLY A 256 -3.42 18.99 -19.20
N GLN A 257 -3.64 19.62 -18.04
CA GLN A 257 -2.57 20.33 -17.33
C GLN A 257 -1.41 19.39 -16.95
N TRP A 258 -1.72 18.21 -16.40
CA TRP A 258 -0.70 17.25 -16.00
C TRP A 258 0.13 16.75 -17.18
N GLN A 259 -0.53 16.33 -18.25
CA GLN A 259 0.12 15.86 -19.47
C GLN A 259 0.94 16.96 -20.14
N MET A 260 0.44 18.19 -20.17
CA MET A 260 1.16 19.34 -20.72
C MET A 260 2.50 19.57 -19.99
N PHE A 261 2.50 19.53 -18.66
CA PHE A 261 3.75 19.70 -17.90
C PHE A 261 4.71 18.52 -18.07
N CYS A 262 4.20 17.30 -18.21
CA CYS A 262 5.01 16.13 -18.55
C CYS A 262 5.62 16.27 -19.96
N LEU A 263 4.86 16.77 -20.93
CA LEU A 263 5.34 17.03 -22.28
C LEU A 263 6.43 18.10 -22.29
N VAL A 264 6.23 19.21 -21.57
CA VAL A 264 7.26 20.25 -21.41
C VAL A 264 8.55 19.67 -20.84
N HIS A 265 8.46 18.80 -19.83
CA HIS A 265 9.63 18.09 -19.30
C HIS A 265 10.33 17.27 -20.39
N ASN A 266 9.58 16.49 -21.17
CA ASN A 266 10.14 15.65 -22.22
C ASN A 266 10.80 16.48 -23.34
N ILE A 267 10.18 17.57 -23.78
CA ILE A 267 10.75 18.48 -24.78
C ILE A 267 12.08 19.06 -24.28
N GLU A 268 12.17 19.47 -23.00
CA GLU A 268 13.43 19.96 -22.43
C GLU A 268 14.52 18.89 -22.39
N LYS A 269 14.15 17.63 -22.15
CA LYS A 269 15.08 16.51 -22.18
C LYS A 269 15.60 16.28 -23.61
N LEU A 270 14.72 16.34 -24.60
CA LEU A 270 15.10 16.24 -26.02
C LEU A 270 15.97 17.42 -26.46
N MET A 271 15.62 18.65 -26.10
CA MET A 271 16.39 19.84 -26.48
C MET A 271 17.81 19.84 -25.90
N ARG A 272 18.00 19.30 -24.69
CA ARG A 272 19.30 19.32 -24.00
C ARG A 272 20.16 18.08 -24.26
N TYR A 273 19.52 16.93 -24.47
CA TYR A 273 20.19 15.62 -24.48
C TYR A 273 19.80 14.75 -25.67
N GLY A 274 18.86 15.19 -26.50
CA GLY A 274 18.54 14.51 -27.75
C GLY A 274 19.67 14.73 -28.73
N SER A 275 20.41 13.65 -29.04
CA SER A 275 21.29 13.65 -30.20
C SER A 275 20.44 13.53 -31.46
N ILE A 276 20.58 14.50 -32.37
CA ILE A 276 20.16 14.34 -33.76
C ILE A 276 21.25 13.50 -34.41
N HIS A 277 21.02 12.19 -34.52
CA HIS A 277 21.84 11.33 -35.36
C HIS A 277 21.23 11.28 -36.75
#